data_AF-A0A2V9XPS5-F1
#
_entry.id   AF-A0A2V9XPS5-F1
#
_cell.length_a   1.000
_cell.length_b   1.000
_cell.length_c   1.000
_cell.angle_alpha   90.00
_cell.angle_beta   90.00
_cell.angle_gamma   90.00
#
_symmetry.space_group_name_H-M   'P 1'
#
loop_
_entity.id
_entity.type
_entity.pdbx_description
1 polymer ?
#
loop_
_entity_poly.entity_id
_entity_poly.type
_entity_poly.pdbx_seq_one_letter_code
_entity_poly.pdbx_strand_id
1 'polypeptide(L)'
;MSGPLASPPTVNGRPIDSGVQPVNTPPKEAHVLNDAILKAALDLSKQDRTRRKMIFIISDGREYGSRASYRDTMRVLLSNNITVYGIGVEGAAIPGYGKLQRLTHLPRFGYGDILPKYANAT
;
A
#
# COMPACT_ATOMS: atom_id res chain seq x y z
N MET A 1 -2.62 33.80 47.84
CA MET A 1 -2.03 34.09 46.52
C MET A 1 -3.17 34.35 45.56
N SER A 2 -3.35 35.60 45.12
CA SER A 2 -4.41 36.02 44.19
C SER A 2 -3.74 36.86 43.12
N GLY A 3 -3.92 36.50 41.87
CA GLY A 3 -3.36 37.20 40.73
C GLY A 3 -4.26 37.03 39.52
N PRO A 4 -4.20 37.94 38.53
CA PRO A 4 -5.08 37.95 37.36
C PRO A 4 -4.94 36.73 36.43
N LEU A 5 -4.07 35.78 36.76
CA LEU A 5 -3.85 34.52 36.06
C LEU A 5 -4.30 33.28 36.87
N ALA A 6 -4.89 33.47 38.05
CA ALA A 6 -5.28 32.36 38.94
C ALA A 6 -6.62 31.70 38.53
N SER A 7 -7.36 32.28 37.58
CA SER A 7 -8.63 31.73 37.10
C SER A 7 -8.42 30.97 35.78
N PRO A 8 -8.81 29.69 35.70
CA PRO A 8 -8.75 28.95 34.45
C PRO A 8 -9.71 29.56 33.40
N PRO A 9 -9.40 29.45 32.10
CA PRO A 9 -10.28 29.95 31.04
C PRO A 9 -11.66 29.26 31.12
N THR A 10 -12.73 30.05 31.06
CA THR A 10 -14.11 29.54 31.09
C THR A 10 -14.83 29.90 29.79
N VAL A 11 -15.71 29.02 29.31
CA VAL A 11 -16.67 29.30 28.23
C VAL A 11 -18.07 29.01 28.77
N ASN A 12 -18.98 29.98 28.65
CA ASN A 12 -20.35 29.90 29.19
C ASN A 12 -20.43 29.52 30.69
N GLY A 13 -19.52 30.08 31.51
CA GLY A 13 -19.52 29.87 32.96
C GLY A 13 -19.02 28.48 33.41
N ARG A 14 -18.51 27.67 32.50
CA ARG A 14 -17.93 26.35 32.79
C ARG A 14 -16.41 26.40 32.56
N PRO A 15 -15.60 25.85 33.48
CA PRO A 15 -14.17 25.67 33.25
C PRO A 15 -13.93 24.88 31.97
N ILE A 16 -13.07 25.39 31.08
CA ILE A 16 -12.56 24.56 29.99
C ILE A 16 -11.59 23.58 30.65
N ASP A 17 -12.03 22.35 30.83
CA ASP A 17 -11.13 21.23 31.09
C ASP A 17 -10.30 21.03 29.82
N SER A 18 -9.12 21.64 29.78
CA SER A 18 -8.22 21.59 28.62
C SER A 18 -7.56 20.21 28.54
N GLY A 19 -8.37 19.20 28.27
CA GLY A 19 -7.99 17.80 28.12
C GLY A 19 -8.18 17.31 26.69
N VAL A 20 -7.89 18.16 25.68
CA VAL A 20 -7.71 17.65 24.32
C VAL A 20 -6.41 16.85 24.33
N GLN A 21 -6.53 15.57 24.67
CA GLN A 21 -5.46 14.59 24.48
C GLN A 21 -5.01 14.72 23.02
N PRO A 22 -3.72 15.02 22.74
CA PRO A 22 -3.24 15.05 21.37
C PRO A 22 -3.55 13.69 20.74
N VAL A 23 -4.32 13.70 19.64
CA VAL A 23 -4.62 12.48 18.89
C VAL A 23 -3.31 12.00 18.30
N ASN A 24 -2.67 11.05 18.98
CA ASN A 24 -1.49 10.37 18.48
C ASN A 24 -1.93 9.39 17.39
N THR A 25 -2.14 9.91 16.18
CA THR A 25 -2.29 9.04 15.02
C THR A 25 -0.92 8.45 14.71
N PRO A 26 -0.76 7.11 14.70
CA PRO A 26 0.46 6.50 14.24
C PRO A 26 0.79 7.04 12.84
N PRO A 27 2.07 7.30 12.53
CA PRO A 27 2.48 7.66 11.19
C PRO A 27 1.92 6.63 10.22
N LYS A 28 1.27 7.08 9.15
CA LYS A 28 0.91 6.19 8.05
C LYS A 28 2.22 5.54 7.60
N GLU A 29 2.27 4.22 7.61
CA GLU A 29 3.42 3.50 7.06
C GLU A 29 3.57 3.86 5.57
N ALA A 30 4.59 3.36 4.88
CA ALA A 30 4.73 3.50 3.41
C ALA A 30 4.66 2.10 2.78
N HIS A 31 3.78 1.89 1.79
CA HIS A 31 3.71 0.64 1.01
C HIS A 31 3.99 0.98 -0.44
N VAL A 32 5.28 1.01 -0.77
CA VAL A 32 5.80 1.50 -2.05
C VAL A 32 5.94 0.36 -3.08
N LEU A 33 4.84 -0.33 -3.33
CA LEU A 33 4.76 -1.49 -4.20
C LEU A 33 5.16 -1.16 -5.65
N ASN A 34 4.67 -0.06 -6.22
CA ASN A 34 5.03 0.36 -7.59
C ASN A 34 6.52 0.66 -7.72
N ASP A 35 7.11 1.39 -6.75
CA ASP A 35 8.55 1.70 -6.77
C ASP A 35 9.40 0.43 -6.67
N ALA A 36 8.98 -0.53 -5.83
CA ALA A 36 9.66 -1.82 -5.71
C ALA A 36 9.63 -2.62 -7.01
N ILE A 37 8.46 -2.70 -7.67
CA ILE A 37 8.31 -3.39 -8.96
C ILE A 37 9.11 -2.68 -10.05
N LEU A 38 9.04 -1.35 -10.13
CA LEU A 38 9.81 -0.58 -11.10
C LEU A 38 11.30 -0.79 -10.92
N LYS A 39 11.78 -0.76 -9.68
CA LYS A 39 13.20 -1.00 -9.37
C LYS A 39 13.64 -2.39 -9.81
N ALA A 40 12.85 -3.43 -9.49
CA ALA A 40 13.12 -4.79 -9.92
C ALA A 40 13.10 -4.92 -11.46
N ALA A 41 12.15 -4.26 -12.13
CA ALA A 41 12.05 -4.27 -13.59
C ALA A 41 13.28 -3.61 -14.26
N LEU A 42 13.78 -2.51 -13.70
CA LEU A 42 15.00 -1.83 -14.17
C LEU A 42 16.27 -2.64 -13.93
N ASP A 43 16.30 -3.48 -12.90
CA ASP A 43 17.44 -4.37 -12.67
C ASP A 43 17.38 -5.61 -13.55
N LEU A 44 16.18 -6.14 -13.84
CA LEU A 44 15.97 -7.22 -14.82
C LEU A 44 16.14 -6.76 -16.27
N SER A 45 15.89 -5.49 -16.60
CA SER A 45 16.06 -4.98 -17.96
C SER A 45 17.50 -5.10 -18.46
N LYS A 46 18.48 -5.03 -17.54
CA LYS A 46 19.92 -5.21 -17.81
C LYS A 46 20.30 -6.64 -18.20
N GLN A 47 19.48 -7.62 -17.86
CA GLN A 47 19.71 -9.02 -18.22
C GLN A 47 19.49 -9.24 -19.72
N ASP A 48 20.19 -10.23 -20.28
CA ASP A 48 20.07 -10.62 -21.68
C ASP A 48 18.59 -10.90 -22.07
N ARG A 49 18.22 -10.53 -23.30
CA ARG A 49 16.84 -10.67 -23.81
C ARG A 49 16.43 -12.13 -24.01
N THR A 50 17.38 -13.03 -24.18
CA THR A 50 17.14 -14.49 -24.33
C THR A 50 16.73 -15.16 -23.02
N ARG A 51 16.99 -14.51 -21.87
CA ARG A 51 16.61 -15.05 -20.57
C ARG A 51 15.18 -14.69 -20.24
N ARG A 52 14.45 -15.65 -19.67
CA ARG A 52 13.12 -15.40 -19.10
C ARG A 52 13.24 -14.50 -17.87
N LYS A 53 12.50 -13.38 -17.87
CA LYS A 53 12.49 -12.40 -16.78
C LYS A 53 11.18 -12.50 -16.02
N MET A 54 11.26 -12.79 -14.72
CA MET A 54 10.09 -12.98 -13.87
C MET A 54 10.27 -12.26 -12.53
N ILE A 55 9.21 -11.64 -12.03
CA ILE A 55 9.15 -11.03 -10.70
C ILE A 55 8.07 -11.74 -9.91
N PHE A 56 8.43 -12.29 -8.74
CA PHE A 56 7.47 -12.81 -7.77
C PHE A 56 7.27 -11.77 -6.67
N ILE A 57 6.03 -11.37 -6.45
CA ILE A 57 5.67 -10.35 -5.48
C ILE A 57 4.90 -11.03 -4.36
N ILE A 58 5.41 -10.92 -3.13
CA ILE A 58 4.74 -11.38 -1.92
C ILE A 58 4.36 -10.12 -1.14
N SER A 59 3.08 -9.77 -1.14
CA SER A 59 2.60 -8.54 -0.51
C SER A 59 1.12 -8.67 -0.16
N ASP A 60 0.66 -7.84 0.76
CA ASP A 60 -0.76 -7.60 1.06
C ASP A 60 -1.48 -6.79 -0.05
N GLY A 61 -0.71 -6.30 -1.04
CA GLY A 61 -1.23 -5.67 -2.25
C GLY A 61 -1.50 -4.19 -2.14
N ARG A 62 -1.34 -3.64 -0.94
CA ARG A 62 -1.55 -2.23 -0.67
C ARG A 62 -0.46 -1.41 -1.33
N GLU A 63 -0.88 -0.30 -1.93
CA GLU A 63 0.02 0.69 -2.52
C GLU A 63 -0.35 2.07 -1.99
N TYR A 64 0.61 2.70 -1.32
CA TYR A 64 0.56 4.11 -1.01
C TYR A 64 1.97 4.68 -0.83
N GLY A 65 2.19 5.87 -1.40
CA GLY A 65 3.44 6.60 -1.23
C GLY A 65 4.52 6.28 -2.26
N SER A 66 4.28 5.40 -3.25
CA SER A 66 5.21 5.26 -4.38
C SER A 66 5.31 6.56 -5.18
N ARG A 67 6.52 6.86 -5.65
CA ARG A 67 6.75 7.95 -6.62
C ARG A 67 6.39 7.52 -8.03
N ALA A 68 6.62 6.26 -8.37
CA ALA A 68 6.27 5.68 -9.65
C ALA A 68 4.77 5.44 -9.76
N SER A 69 4.22 5.79 -10.93
CA SER A 69 2.84 5.43 -11.25
C SER A 69 2.74 3.97 -11.70
N TYR A 70 1.57 3.38 -11.48
CA TYR A 70 1.23 2.05 -12.02
C TYR A 70 1.48 1.98 -13.53
N ARG A 71 1.10 3.03 -14.27
CA ARG A 71 1.19 3.08 -15.73
C ARG A 71 2.63 3.08 -16.22
N ASP A 72 3.51 3.84 -15.56
CA ASP A 72 4.92 3.89 -15.93
C ASP A 72 5.62 2.57 -15.62
N THR A 73 5.29 1.98 -14.46
CA THR A 73 5.77 0.64 -14.07
C THR A 73 5.34 -0.42 -15.08
N MET A 74 4.06 -0.43 -15.45
CA MET A 74 3.51 -1.36 -16.44
C MET A 74 4.18 -1.22 -17.80
N ARG A 75 4.42 0.02 -18.25
CA ARG A 75 5.13 0.27 -19.51
C ARG A 75 6.52 -0.38 -19.49
N VAL A 76 7.27 -0.21 -18.39
CA VAL A 76 8.61 -0.79 -18.26
C VAL A 76 8.58 -2.33 -18.26
N LEU A 77 7.63 -2.95 -17.55
CA LEU A 77 7.46 -4.41 -17.53
C LEU A 77 7.20 -4.97 -18.93
N LEU A 78 6.23 -4.39 -19.64
CA LEU A 78 5.84 -4.83 -20.98
C LEU A 78 6.95 -4.61 -22.01
N SER A 79 7.61 -3.45 -21.99
CA SER A 79 8.72 -3.16 -22.91
C SER A 79 9.92 -4.10 -22.74
N ASN A 80 10.06 -4.74 -21.58
CA ASN A 80 11.16 -5.65 -21.26
C ASN A 80 10.74 -7.13 -21.23
N ASN A 81 9.51 -7.48 -21.63
CA ASN A 81 8.97 -8.84 -21.56
C ASN A 81 9.14 -9.50 -20.17
N ILE A 82 8.82 -8.75 -19.12
CA ILE A 82 8.92 -9.22 -17.73
C ILE A 82 7.55 -9.70 -17.26
N THR A 83 7.46 -10.96 -16.87
CA THR A 83 6.24 -11.55 -16.30
C THR A 83 6.18 -11.33 -14.78
N VAL A 84 5.02 -10.96 -14.25
CA VAL A 84 4.81 -10.72 -12.82
C VAL A 84 3.86 -11.76 -12.23
N TYR A 85 4.24 -12.33 -11.08
CA TYR A 85 3.41 -13.25 -10.30
C TYR A 85 3.13 -12.65 -8.92
N GLY A 86 1.86 -12.43 -8.60
CA GLY A 86 1.42 -11.92 -7.30
C GLY A 86 1.01 -13.04 -6.32
N ILE A 87 1.55 -13.00 -5.12
CA ILE A 87 1.25 -13.87 -3.98
C ILE A 87 0.71 -12.98 -2.85
N GLY A 88 -0.61 -12.98 -2.65
CA GLY A 88 -1.27 -12.18 -1.62
C GLY A 88 -1.10 -12.76 -0.22
N VAL A 89 -0.66 -11.96 0.76
CA VAL A 89 -0.49 -12.43 2.16
C VAL A 89 -1.66 -12.08 3.09
N GLU A 90 -2.46 -11.04 2.82
CA GLU A 90 -3.62 -10.67 3.67
C GLU A 90 -4.78 -11.69 3.59
N GLY A 91 -4.87 -12.49 2.51
CA GLY A 91 -5.84 -13.58 2.36
C GLY A 91 -5.37 -14.94 2.90
N ALA A 92 -4.11 -15.06 3.33
CA ALA A 92 -3.52 -16.34 3.75
C ALA A 92 -3.96 -16.80 5.15
N ALA A 93 -4.58 -15.91 5.95
CA ALA A 93 -5.14 -16.24 7.26
C ALA A 93 -6.59 -16.79 7.20
N ILE A 94 -7.21 -16.85 6.01
CA ILE A 94 -8.55 -17.41 5.84
C ILE A 94 -8.45 -18.82 5.22
N PRO A 95 -8.78 -19.89 5.97
CA PRO A 95 -8.75 -21.26 5.44
C PRO A 95 -9.64 -21.38 4.18
N GLY A 96 -9.09 -21.88 3.07
CA GLY A 96 -9.84 -22.18 1.84
C GLY A 96 -9.59 -21.25 0.63
N TYR A 97 -8.78 -20.20 0.77
CA TYR A 97 -8.55 -19.22 -0.31
C TYR A 97 -7.69 -19.70 -1.50
N GLY A 98 -7.00 -20.84 -1.39
CA GLY A 98 -6.20 -21.41 -2.49
C GLY A 98 -6.99 -21.72 -3.78
N LYS A 99 -8.33 -21.71 -3.72
CA LYS A 99 -9.21 -21.85 -4.89
C LYS A 99 -9.82 -20.52 -5.39
N LEU A 100 -9.69 -19.43 -4.63
CA LEU A 100 -10.28 -18.12 -4.93
C LEU A 100 -9.35 -17.17 -5.69
N GLN A 101 -8.09 -17.56 -5.91
CA GLN A 101 -7.15 -16.83 -6.77
C GLN A 101 -7.64 -16.72 -8.24
N ARG A 102 -8.70 -17.47 -8.60
CA ARG A 102 -9.43 -17.40 -9.87
C ARG A 102 -10.70 -16.55 -9.84
N LEU A 103 -11.10 -16.07 -8.66
CA LEU A 103 -12.35 -15.36 -8.41
C LEU A 103 -12.07 -13.94 -7.91
N THR A 104 -11.33 -13.19 -8.72
CA THR A 104 -10.84 -11.81 -8.51
C THR A 104 -11.94 -10.74 -8.42
N HIS A 105 -13.19 -11.13 -8.14
CA HIS A 105 -14.35 -10.25 -8.03
C HIS A 105 -15.17 -10.66 -6.81
N LEU A 106 -14.64 -10.44 -5.60
CA LEU A 106 -15.47 -10.47 -4.39
C LEU A 106 -15.94 -9.05 -4.10
N PRO A 107 -17.21 -8.71 -4.40
CA PRO A 107 -17.75 -7.40 -4.08
C PRO A 107 -17.73 -7.22 -2.56
N ARG A 108 -17.03 -6.17 -2.10
CA ARG A 108 -16.74 -5.74 -0.70
C ARG A 108 -15.33 -6.01 -0.17
N PHE A 109 -14.45 -6.70 -0.89
CA PHE A 109 -13.01 -6.66 -0.57
C PHE A 109 -12.40 -5.42 -1.24
N GLY A 110 -11.83 -4.53 -0.43
CA GLY A 110 -11.51 -3.15 -0.80
C GLY A 110 -10.61 -3.02 -2.02
N TYR A 111 -10.82 -1.94 -2.78
CA TYR A 111 -10.03 -1.54 -3.96
C TYR A 111 -8.54 -1.19 -3.67
N GLY A 112 -8.02 -1.56 -2.49
CA GLY A 112 -6.66 -1.25 -2.05
C GLY A 112 -5.58 -2.20 -2.58
N ASP A 113 -5.96 -3.40 -3.03
CA ASP A 113 -5.03 -4.38 -3.60
C ASP A 113 -4.81 -4.14 -5.11
N ILE A 114 -3.56 -3.85 -5.49
CA ILE A 114 -3.16 -3.68 -6.89
C ILE A 114 -2.36 -4.86 -7.47
N LEU A 115 -2.07 -5.92 -6.68
CA LEU A 115 -1.36 -7.12 -7.14
C LEU A 115 -2.04 -7.79 -8.33
N PRO A 116 -3.38 -7.99 -8.34
CA PRO A 116 -4.06 -8.62 -9.48
C PRO A 116 -3.94 -7.81 -10.77
N LYS A 117 -3.76 -6.48 -10.68
CA LYS A 117 -3.61 -5.63 -11.87
C LYS A 117 -2.31 -5.94 -12.60
N TYR A 118 -1.23 -6.19 -11.86
CA TYR A 118 0.05 -6.58 -12.46
C TYR A 118 0.02 -8.00 -13.00
N ALA A 119 -0.45 -8.97 -12.19
CA ALA A 119 -0.46 -10.38 -12.58
C ALA A 119 -1.33 -10.68 -13.81
N ASN A 120 -2.42 -9.94 -14.03
CA ASN A 120 -3.30 -10.14 -15.18
C ASN A 120 -2.83 -9.42 -16.46
N ALA A 121 -1.89 -8.47 -16.33
CA ALA A 121 -1.50 -7.59 -17.43
C ALA A 121 -0.15 -7.95 -18.07
N THR A 122 0.62 -8.85 -17.46
CA THR A 122 1.91 -9.35 -17.96
C THR A 122 1.87 -10.85 -18.21
#